data_AF-A0AAU2IFY2-F1
#
_entry.id   AF-A0AAU2IFY2-F1
#
_cell.length_a   1.000
_cell.length_b   1.000
_cell.length_c   1.000
_cell.angle_alpha   90.00
_cell.angle_beta   90.00
_cell.angle_gamma   90.00
#
_symmetry.space_group_name_H-M   'P 1'
#
loop_
_entity.id
_entity.type
_entity.pdbx_description
1 polymer ?
#
loop_
_entity_poly.entity_id
_entity_poly.type
_entity_poly.pdbx_seq_one_letter_code
_entity_poly.pdbx_strand_id
1 'polypeptide(L)' 'MLSKGEDWARAGEAWAEFATTLNASGAEPPQVREAWEQSATAYIRAGDDEAAATSRANAENPPPGT' A
#
# COMPACT_ATOMS: atom_id res chain seq x y z
N MET A 1 14.53 18.24 -7.45
CA MET A 1 13.05 18.12 -7.40
C MET A 1 12.75 16.74 -7.93
N LEU A 2 12.16 15.87 -7.10
CA LEU A 2 11.72 14.56 -7.54
C LEU A 2 10.65 14.75 -8.61
N SER A 3 10.60 13.87 -9.61
CA SER A 3 9.52 13.88 -10.59
C SER A 3 8.22 13.54 -9.86
N LYS A 4 7.10 14.12 -10.31
CA LYS A 4 5.79 13.87 -9.70
C LYS A 4 5.44 12.38 -9.56
N GLY A 5 5.98 11.51 -10.43
CA GLY A 5 5.85 10.06 -10.32
C GLY A 5 6.67 9.43 -9.19
N GLU A 6 7.89 9.94 -8.92
CA GLU A 6 8.73 9.48 -7.80
C GLU A 6 8.12 9.86 -6.44
N ASP A 7 7.44 11.00 -6.34
CA ASP A 7 6.68 11.38 -5.14
C ASP A 7 5.51 10.42 -4.87
N TRP A 8 4.85 9.94 -5.93
CA TRP A 8 3.75 8.98 -5.80
C TRP A 8 4.23 7.56 -5.47
N ALA A 9 5.38 7.13 -6.03
CA ALA A 9 5.97 5.84 -5.69
C ALA A 9 6.32 5.78 -4.19
N ARG A 10 6.98 6.82 -3.69
CA ARG A 10 7.31 6.94 -2.26
C ARG A 10 6.07 6.98 -1.37
N ALA A 11 4.99 7.61 -1.83
CA ALA A 11 3.72 7.59 -1.12
C ALA A 11 3.10 6.18 -1.09
N GLY A 12 3.22 5.41 -2.18
CA GLY A 12 2.80 4.01 -2.23
C GLY A 12 3.56 3.15 -1.22
N GLU A 13 4.89 3.27 -1.19
CA GLU A 13 5.73 2.57 -0.21
C GLU A 13 5.34 2.89 1.23
N ALA A 14 5.15 4.18 1.55
CA ALA A 14 4.76 4.59 2.89
C ALA A 14 3.39 4.02 3.33
N TRP A 15 2.42 3.95 2.42
CA TRP A 15 1.12 3.33 2.69
C TRP A 15 1.22 1.81 2.86
N ALA A 16 2.06 1.14 2.07
CA ALA A 16 2.33 -0.29 2.20
C ALA A 16 2.95 -0.61 3.58
N GLU A 17 3.98 0.13 3.99
CA GLU A 17 4.60 -0.02 5.31
C GLU A 17 3.61 0.24 6.45
N PHE A 18 2.74 1.24 6.29
CA PHE A 18 1.69 1.53 7.25
C PHE A 18 0.68 0.38 7.35
N ALA A 19 0.25 -0.18 6.22
CA ALA A 19 -0.66 -1.33 6.17
C ALA A 19 -0.06 -2.56 6.87
N THR A 20 1.22 -2.85 6.63
CA THR A 20 1.95 -3.91 7.33
C THR A 20 2.00 -3.67 8.84
N THR A 21 2.26 -2.42 9.26
CA THR A 21 2.32 -2.05 10.69
C THR A 21 0.96 -2.18 11.36
N LEU A 22 -0.11 -1.74 10.71
CA LEU A 22 -1.49 -1.90 11.19
C LEU A 22 -1.82 -3.38 11.39
N ASN A 23 -1.49 -4.21 10.40
CA ASN A 23 -1.74 -5.65 10.45
C ASN A 23 -0.96 -6.34 11.57
N ALA A 24 0.33 -6.01 11.73
CA ALA A 24 1.16 -6.52 12.83
C ALA A 24 0.67 -6.05 14.21
N SER A 25 0.06 -4.86 14.29
CA SER A 25 -0.55 -4.33 15.51
C SER A 25 -1.92 -4.95 15.84
N GLY A 26 -2.43 -5.84 14.99
CA GLY A 26 -3.76 -6.43 15.14
C GLY A 26 -4.89 -5.45 14.88
N ALA A 27 -4.67 -4.43 14.04
CA ALA A 27 -5.70 -3.49 13.62
C ALA A 27 -6.83 -4.23 12.88
N GLU A 28 -8.01 -3.59 12.84
CA GLU A 28 -9.16 -4.21 12.19
C GLU A 28 -8.90 -4.45 10.68
N PRO A 29 -9.36 -5.58 10.11
CA PRO A 29 -9.15 -5.91 8.70
C PRO A 29 -9.55 -4.80 7.70
N PRO A 30 -10.63 -4.03 7.91
CA PRO A 30 -10.98 -2.91 7.04
C PRO A 30 -9.91 -1.81 7.00
N GLN A 31 -9.24 -1.53 8.12
CA GLN A 31 -8.21 -0.48 8.21
C GLN A 31 -6.93 -0.90 7.48
N VAL A 32 -6.53 -2.17 7.63
CA VAL A 32 -5.41 -2.76 6.89
C VAL A 32 -5.69 -2.73 5.39
N ARG A 33 -6.91 -3.12 4.99
CA ARG A 33 -7.33 -3.10 3.58
C ARG A 33 -7.29 -1.69 3.00
N GLU A 34 -7.84 -0.71 3.70
CA GLU A 34 -7.85 0.68 3.23
C GLU A 34 -6.42 1.22 3.00
N ALA A 35 -5.49 0.93 3.91
CA ALA A 35 -4.09 1.32 3.74
C ALA A 35 -3.45 0.68 2.50
N TRP A 36 -3.72 -0.60 2.23
CA TRP A 36 -3.28 -1.28 1.00
C TRP A 36 -3.94 -0.70 -0.27
N GLU A 37 -5.21 -0.30 -0.22
CA GLU A 37 -5.90 0.36 -1.34
C GLU A 37 -5.32 1.75 -1.65
N GLN A 38 -4.92 2.49 -0.61
CA GLN A 38 -4.25 3.78 -0.75
C GLN A 38 -2.84 3.62 -1.33
N SER A 39 -2.11 2.59 -0.90
CA SER A 39 -0.84 2.17 -1.51
C SER A 39 -1.01 1.91 -3.01
N ALA A 40 -1.99 1.09 -3.38
CA ALA A 40 -2.27 0.76 -4.78
C ALA A 40 -2.59 2.01 -5.61
N THR A 41 -3.39 2.93 -5.07
CA THR A 41 -3.75 4.19 -5.74
C THR A 41 -2.54 5.09 -5.98
N ALA A 42 -1.61 5.14 -5.03
CA ALA A 42 -0.38 5.90 -5.17
C ALA A 42 0.53 5.31 -6.24
N TYR A 43 0.70 3.98 -6.28
CA TYR A 43 1.48 3.31 -7.34
C TYR A 43 0.87 3.49 -8.74
N ILE A 44 -0.46 3.45 -8.89
CA ILE A 44 -1.13 3.78 -10.16
C ILE A 44 -0.78 5.20 -10.62
N ARG A 45 -0.73 6.17 -9.70
CA ARG A 45 -0.35 7.56 -10.02
C ARG A 45 1.14 7.72 -10.33
N ALA A 46 1.97 6.82 -9.81
CA ALA A 46 3.39 6.72 -10.15
C ALA A 46 3.62 6.08 -11.52
N GLY A 47 2.63 5.36 -12.07
CA GLY A 47 2.77 4.53 -13.26
C GLY A 47 3.36 3.15 -12.98
N ASP A 48 3.30 2.70 -11.73
CA ASP A 48 3.83 1.41 -11.27
C ASP A 48 2.67 0.41 -11.08
N ASP A 49 2.19 -0.15 -12.20
CA ASP A 49 1.07 -1.10 -12.19
C ASP A 49 1.38 -2.41 -11.44
N GLU A 50 2.66 -2.83 -11.41
CA GLU A 50 3.08 -4.05 -10.71
C GLU A 50 2.96 -3.87 -9.18
N ALA A 51 3.49 -2.76 -8.65
CA ALA A 51 3.38 -2.44 -7.23
C ALA A 51 1.93 -2.18 -6.81
N ALA A 52 1.12 -1.60 -7.71
CA ALA A 52 -0.31 -1.42 -7.50
C ALA A 52 -1.06 -2.77 -7.41
N ALA A 53 -0.76 -3.71 -8.31
CA ALA A 53 -1.34 -5.05 -8.29
C ALA A 53 -0.96 -5.81 -7.02
N THR A 54 0.31 -5.72 -6.60
CA THR A 54 0.79 -6.30 -5.34
C THR A 54 0.04 -5.72 -4.15
N SER A 55 -0.12 -4.39 -4.09
CA SER A 55 -0.86 -3.73 -3.02
C SER A 55 -2.33 -4.18 -2.98
N ARG A 56 -2.99 -4.33 -4.14
CA ARG A 56 -4.37 -4.88 -4.19
C ARG A 56 -4.46 -6.32 -3.71
N ALA A 57 -3.50 -7.17 -4.09
CA ALA A 57 -3.47 -8.55 -3.60
C ALA A 57 -3.36 -8.61 -2.07
N ASN A 58 -2.55 -7.73 -1.47
CA ASN A 58 -2.46 -7.60 -0.01
C ASN A 58 -3.74 -7.00 0.62
N ALA A 59 -4.48 -6.16 -0.10
CA ALA A 59 -5.78 -5.64 0.34
C ALA A 59 -6.85 -6.74 0.40
N GLU A 60 -6.85 -7.66 -0.56
CA GLU A 60 -7.80 -8.76 -0.65
C GLU A 60 -7.46 -9.90 0.32
N ASN A 61 -6.17 -10.15 0.53
CA ASN A 61 -5.68 -11.22 1.39
C ASN A 61 -4.45 -10.74 2.17
N PRO A 62 -4.66 -9.97 3.26
CA PRO A 62 -3.55 -9.43 4.02
C PRO A 62 -2.71 -10.58 4.58
N PRO A 63 -1.38 -10.53 4.43
CA PRO A 63 -0.51 -11.56 4.98
C PRO A 63 -0.76 -11.67 6.49
N PRO A 64 -0.63 -12.86 7.10
CA PRO A 64 -0.78 -12.97 8.55
C PRO A 64 0.23 -12.04 9.23
N GLY A 65 -0.25 -11.22 10.17
CA GLY A 65 0.62 -10.35 10.97
C GLY A 65 1.69 -11.19 11.64
N THR A 66 2.96 -10.94 11.31
CA THR A 66 4.13 -11.60 11.91
C THR A 66 4.37 -11.14 13.33
#